data_AF-A0A7C2I5P0-F1
#
_entry.id   AF-A0A7C2I5P0-F1
#
_cell.length_a   1.000
_cell.length_b   1.000
_cell.length_c   1.000
_cell.angle_alpha   90.00
_cell.angle_beta   90.00
_cell.angle_gamma   90.00
#
_symmetry.space_group_name_H-M   'P 1'
#
loop_
_entity.id
_entity.type
_entity.pdbx_description
1 polymer ?
#
loop_
_entity_poly.entity_id
_entity_poly.type
_entity_poly.pdbx_seq_one_letter_code
_entity_poly.pdbx_strand_id
1 'polypeptide(L)'
;MQELGNAINESLSDSDRIAAAIGEIKRAGYDVFLVLEATIGFNKRTEEEDDESAPAAEEPRSGRVPGSSKRIRWTSQDQKFLRALKISVDEETD
;
A
#
# COMPACT_ATOMS: atom_id res chain seq x y z
N MET A 1 -1.45 -9.02 14.97
CA MET A 1 -2.63 -8.88 14.08
C MET A 1 -3.90 -8.53 14.84
N GLN A 2 -4.25 -9.25 15.91
CA GLN A 2 -5.42 -8.91 16.74
C GLN A 2 -5.37 -7.48 17.30
N GLU A 3 -4.20 -7.01 17.76
CA GLU A 3 -4.08 -5.63 18.30
C GLU A 3 -4.42 -4.55 17.28
N LEU A 4 -4.03 -4.72 16.01
CA LEU A 4 -4.36 -3.76 14.95
C LEU A 4 -5.86 -3.81 14.61
N GLY A 5 -6.44 -5.02 14.57
CA GLY A 5 -7.89 -5.18 14.41
C GLY A 5 -8.66 -4.51 15.55
N ASN A 6 -8.21 -4.68 16.79
CA ASN A 6 -8.80 -4.05 17.97
C ASN A 6 -8.66 -2.52 17.90
N ALA A 7 -7.48 -2.01 17.58
CA ALA A 7 -7.23 -0.57 17.46
C ALA A 7 -8.08 0.08 16.36
N ILE A 8 -8.25 -0.59 15.22
CA ILE A 8 -9.14 -0.12 14.15
C ILE A 8 -10.59 -0.08 14.65
N ASN A 9 -11.04 -1.14 15.32
CA ASN A 9 -12.42 -1.24 15.80
C ASN A 9 -12.73 -0.19 16.88
N GLU A 10 -11.79 0.04 17.80
CA GLU A 10 -11.87 1.11 18.80
C GLU A 10 -11.90 2.48 18.13
N SER A 11 -10.97 2.75 17.19
CA SER A 11 -10.94 4.01 16.42
C SER A 11 -12.24 4.26 15.64
N LEU A 12 -12.88 3.21 15.13
CA LEU A 12 -14.14 3.30 14.40
C LEU A 12 -15.31 3.57 15.33
N SER A 13 -15.32 2.93 16.50
CA SER A 13 -16.35 3.07 17.53
C SER A 13 -16.34 4.47 18.16
N ASP A 14 -15.15 5.04 18.33
CA ASP A 14 -14.94 6.38 18.91
C ASP A 14 -15.05 7.51 17.87
N SER A 15 -15.27 7.19 16.59
CA SER A 15 -15.35 8.20 15.54
C SER A 15 -16.71 8.87 15.48
N ASP A 16 -16.80 10.09 16.02
CA ASP A 16 -18.00 10.94 15.94
C ASP A 16 -18.49 11.14 14.49
N ARG A 17 -17.56 11.27 13.55
CA ARG A 17 -17.87 11.45 12.13
C ARG A 17 -18.60 10.24 11.54
N ILE A 18 -18.16 9.03 11.89
CA ILE A 18 -18.81 7.79 11.43
C ILE A 18 -20.15 7.61 12.13
N ALA A 19 -20.21 7.86 13.45
CA ALA A 19 -21.44 7.78 14.23
C ALA A 19 -22.53 8.73 13.70
N ALA A 20 -22.17 9.96 13.34
CA ALA A 20 -23.10 10.93 12.76
C ALA A 20 -23.68 10.44 11.42
N ALA A 21 -22.83 9.94 10.52
CA ALA A 21 -23.26 9.41 9.23
C ALA A 21 -24.18 8.18 9.38
N ILE A 22 -23.84 7.24 10.28
CA ILE A 22 -24.71 6.10 10.61
C ILE A 22 -26.04 6.57 11.18
N GLY A 23 -26.03 7.60 12.02
CA GLY A 23 -27.23 8.19 12.60
C GLY A 23 -28.17 8.80 11.55
N GLU A 24 -27.63 9.48 10.54
CA GLU A 24 -28.42 9.99 9.40
C GLU A 24 -29.08 8.85 8.62
N ILE A 25 -28.32 7.79 8.35
CA ILE A 25 -28.84 6.60 7.63
C ILE A 25 -29.94 5.91 8.45
N LYS A 26 -29.74 5.74 9.76
CA LYS A 26 -30.77 5.18 10.65
C LYS A 26 -32.03 6.05 10.70
N ARG A 27 -31.88 7.38 10.76
CA ARG A 27 -33.03 8.31 10.72
C ARG A 27 -33.81 8.26 9.41
N ALA A 28 -33.16 7.88 8.31
CA ALA A 28 -33.83 7.62 7.04
C ALA A 28 -34.59 6.27 7.00
N GLY A 29 -34.55 5.49 8.08
CA GLY A 29 -35.33 4.25 8.24
C GLY A 29 -34.58 2.97 7.89
N TYR A 30 -33.26 3.03 7.73
CA TYR A 30 -32.42 1.87 7.41
C TYR A 30 -31.84 1.22 8.67
N ASP A 31 -31.71 -0.10 8.66
CA ASP A 31 -30.89 -0.82 9.63
C ASP A 31 -29.44 -0.93 9.12
N VAL A 32 -28.47 -0.65 9.99
CA VAL A 32 -27.07 -0.45 9.60
C VAL A 32 -26.19 -1.45 10.32
N PHE A 33 -25.52 -2.29 9.54
CA PHE A 33 -24.42 -3.14 9.97
C PHE A 33 -23.17 -2.77 9.19
N LEU A 34 -22.02 -2.78 9.85
CA LEU A 34 -20.74 -2.45 9.24
C LEU A 34 -19.80 -3.65 9.37
N VAL A 35 -19.26 -4.10 8.25
CA VAL A 35 -18.20 -5.10 8.18
C VAL A 35 -17.03 -4.48 7.43
N LEU A 36 -15.84 -4.51 8.05
CA LEU A 36 -14.63 -3.95 7.46
C LEU A 36 -13.65 -5.07 7.12
N GLU A 37 -13.33 -5.22 5.85
CA GLU A 37 -12.27 -6.10 5.36
C GLU A 37 -11.10 -5.23 4.88
N ALA A 38 -9.93 -5.39 5.51
CA ALA A 38 -8.71 -4.70 5.11
C ALA A 38 -7.58 -5.73 4.99
N THR A 39 -6.85 -5.69 3.88
CA THR A 39 -5.63 -6.49 3.68
C THR A 39 -4.42 -5.63 3.96
N ILE A 40 -3.55 -6.08 4.87
CA ILE A 40 -2.41 -5.29 5.35
C ILE A 40 -1.13 -6.06 5.04
N GLY A 41 -0.27 -5.48 4.19
CA GLY A 41 1.04 -6.02 3.86
C GLY A 41 2.12 -5.47 4.80
N PHE A 42 3.00 -6.33 5.28
CA PHE A 42 4.17 -5.95 6.07
C PHE A 42 5.44 -6.23 5.26
N ASN A 43 6.36 -5.27 5.22
CA ASN A 43 7.72 -5.50 4.75
C ASN A 43 8.67 -5.32 5.93
N LYS A 44 9.42 -6.36 6.30
CA LYS A 44 10.39 -6.30 7.39
C LYS A 44 11.66 -5.64 6.86
N ARG A 45 11.94 -4.42 7.31
CA ARG A 45 13.30 -3.84 7.14
C ARG A 45 14.23 -4.61 8.08
N THR A 46 15.17 -5.35 7.51
CA THR A 46 16.28 -5.94 8.25
C THR A 46 17.27 -4.84 8.60
N GLU A 47 17.72 -4.79 9.85
CA GLU A 47 18.70 -3.83 10.39
C GLU A 47 20.12 -4.00 9.81
N GLU A 48 20.27 -4.73 8.70
CA GLU A 48 21.54 -4.94 7.99
C GLU A 48 21.68 -4.05 6.73
N GLU A 49 20.66 -3.24 6.41
CA GLU A 49 20.72 -2.24 5.33
C GLU A 49 20.62 -0.82 5.93
N ASP A 50 21.56 -0.50 6.82
CA ASP A 50 21.80 0.87 7.29
C ASP A 50 23.12 1.42 6.70
N ASP A 51 23.46 0.99 5.48
CA ASP A 51 24.44 1.70 4.65
C ASP A 51 23.87 1.87 3.24
N GLU A 52 23.61 3.13 2.89
CA GLU A 52 23.17 3.62 1.59
C GLU A 52 21.72 3.35 1.17
N SER A 53 20.78 4.17 1.65
CA SER A 53 19.94 5.05 0.81
C SER A 53 18.68 5.48 1.55
N ALA A 54 18.72 6.63 2.20
CA ALA A 54 17.51 7.37 2.55
C ALA A 54 16.76 7.75 1.25
N PRO A 55 15.47 7.43 1.08
CA PRO A 55 14.69 8.10 0.06
C PRO A 55 14.28 9.46 0.62
N ALA A 56 14.91 10.51 0.10
CA ALA A 56 14.33 11.84 0.12
C ALA A 56 12.91 11.73 -0.47
N ALA A 57 11.95 12.29 0.25
CA ALA A 57 10.62 12.52 -0.28
C ALA A 57 10.75 13.41 -1.53
N GLU A 58 10.46 12.88 -2.71
CA GLU A 58 10.31 13.70 -3.91
C GLU A 58 8.90 13.56 -4.49
N GLU A 59 8.30 14.73 -4.62
CA GLU A 59 7.00 15.04 -5.21
C GLU A 59 6.82 14.49 -6.63
N PRO A 60 5.56 14.31 -7.11
CA PRO A 60 5.32 13.77 -8.43
C PRO A 60 5.54 14.85 -9.49
N ARG A 61 6.59 14.73 -10.30
CA ARG A 61 6.65 15.45 -11.58
C ARG A 61 6.85 14.49 -12.74
N SER A 62 5.73 14.31 -13.44
CA SER A 62 5.62 13.79 -14.80
C SER A 62 6.72 14.34 -15.70
N GLY A 63 7.43 13.44 -16.37
CA GLY A 63 8.45 13.77 -17.37
C GLY A 63 8.95 12.52 -18.08
N ARG A 64 8.20 12.05 -19.07
CA ARG A 64 8.58 10.94 -19.95
C ARG A 64 9.76 11.40 -20.82
N VAL A 65 10.91 10.71 -20.73
CA VAL A 65 12.02 10.85 -21.69
C VAL A 65 12.32 9.47 -22.29
N PRO A 66 12.25 9.31 -23.63
CA PRO A 66 12.62 8.07 -24.30
C PRO A 66 14.15 8.00 -24.44
N GLY A 67 14.75 6.85 -24.12
CA GLY A 67 16.12 6.54 -24.54
C GLY A 67 17.24 6.64 -23.50
N SER A 68 16.96 6.62 -22.20
CA SER A 68 17.99 6.24 -21.23
C SER A 68 17.63 4.88 -20.64
N SER A 69 18.20 3.82 -21.19
CA SER A 69 18.38 2.56 -20.48
C SER A 69 19.33 2.81 -19.31
N LYS A 70 18.87 3.55 -18.29
CA LYS A 70 19.41 3.43 -16.95
C LYS A 70 19.28 1.95 -16.65
N ARG A 71 20.41 1.25 -16.52
CA ARG A 71 20.45 -0.17 -16.12
C ARG A 71 19.64 -0.28 -14.83
N ILE A 72 18.38 -0.69 -14.97
CA ILE A 72 17.51 -0.96 -13.84
C ILE A 72 18.15 -2.17 -13.18
N ARG A 73 18.75 -1.95 -12.02
CA ARG A 73 19.33 -3.02 -11.21
C ARG A 73 18.16 -3.77 -10.59
N TRP A 74 17.68 -4.80 -11.29
CA TRP A 74 16.61 -5.66 -10.80
C TRP A 74 17.11 -6.46 -9.59
N THR A 75 16.38 -6.39 -8.48
CA THR A 75 16.61 -7.27 -7.33
C THR A 75 15.89 -8.61 -7.53
N SER A 76 16.30 -9.62 -6.76
CA SER A 76 15.62 -10.93 -6.73
C SER A 76 14.14 -10.82 -6.33
N GLN A 77 13.76 -9.77 -5.59
CA GLN A 77 12.38 -9.48 -5.21
C GLN A 77 11.59 -8.93 -6.39
N ASP A 78 12.16 -7.99 -7.14
CA ASP A 78 11.52 -7.40 -8.33
C ASP A 78 11.20 -8.48 -9.36
N GLN A 79 12.12 -9.42 -9.57
CA GLN A 79 11.91 -10.55 -10.49
C GLN A 79 10.77 -11.49 -10.04
N LYS A 80 10.55 -11.67 -8.73
CA LYS A 80 9.42 -12.46 -8.22
C LYS A 80 8.11 -11.70 -8.40
N PHE A 81 8.14 -10.40 -8.16
CA PHE A 81 6.99 -9.50 -8.30
C PHE A 81 6.51 -9.39 -9.76
N LEU A 82 7.42 -9.15 -10.71
CA LEU A 82 7.09 -9.07 -12.13
C LEU A 82 6.54 -10.39 -12.68
N ARG A 83 7.08 -11.53 -12.20
CA ARG A 83 6.55 -12.86 -12.52
C ARG A 83 5.12 -13.06 -12.00
N ALA A 84 4.81 -12.58 -10.80
CA ALA A 84 3.45 -12.63 -10.26
C ALA A 84 2.47 -11.78 -11.10
N LEU A 85 2.95 -10.68 -11.69
CA LEU A 85 2.19 -9.82 -12.60
C LEU A 85 2.18 -10.30 -14.06
N LYS A 86 2.81 -11.45 -14.37
CA LYS A 86 3.00 -11.97 -15.75
C LYS A 86 3.66 -10.98 -16.71
N ILE A 87 4.52 -10.11 -16.17
CA ILE A 87 5.32 -9.18 -16.96
C ILE A 87 6.64 -9.89 -17.29
N SER A 88 6.85 -10.22 -18.56
CA SER A 88 8.10 -10.80 -19.05
C SER A 88 9.18 -9.72 -19.12
N VAL A 89 10.35 -9.99 -18.57
CA VAL A 89 11.56 -9.17 -18.77
C VAL A 89 12.45 -9.95 -19.73
N ASP A 90 12.32 -9.72 -21.02
CA ASP A 90 13.30 -10.18 -22.01
C ASP A 90 14.45 -9.16 -22.02
N GLU A 91 15.63 -9.57 -21.55
CA GLU A 91 16.87 -8.83 -21.78
C GLU A 91 17.37 -9.19 -23.19
N GLU A 92 17.08 -8.34 -24.16
CA GLU A 92 17.72 -8.39 -25.48
C GLU A 92 19.20 -7.99 -25.29
N THR A 93 20.05 -8.99 -25.10
CA THR A 93 21.51 -8.86 -25.10
C THR A 93 22.01 -8.55 -26.51
N ASP A 94 22.58 -7.36 -26.69
CA ASP A 94 23.72 -7.09 -27.57
C ASP A 94 24.65 -6.08 -26.87
#